data_AF-A0A0G0YP64-F1
#
_entry.id   AF-A0A0G0YP64-F1
#
_cell.length_a   1.000
_cell.length_b   1.000
_cell.length_c   1.000
_cell.angle_alpha   90.00
_cell.angle_beta   90.00
_cell.angle_gamma   90.00
#
_symmetry.space_group_name_H-M   'P 1'
#
loop_
_entity.id
_entity.type
_entity.pdbx_description
1 polymer ?
#
loop_
_entity_poly.entity_id
_entity_poly.type
_entity_poly.pdbx_seq_one_letter_code
_entity_poly.pdbx_strand_id
1 'polypeptide(L)'
;MEPGWRIVVPIFQSYQKVDMRVKAVDVPDQNAITRDNVSVAVNAVIYYKVSSAEKAIIEVENFYYAVSQYAQTTMRNIVGEVTLDELLAGRED
;
A
#
# COMPACT_ATOMS: atom_id res chain seq x y z
N MET A 1 24.40 -1.75 1.30
CA MET A 1 24.86 -3.08 1.75
C MET A 1 26.34 -3.16 1.41
N GLU A 2 27.20 -3.28 2.41
CA GLU A 2 28.64 -3.50 2.18
C GLU A 2 28.88 -4.97 1.77
N PRO A 3 29.70 -5.21 0.73
CA PRO A 3 30.02 -6.55 0.26
C PRO A 3 30.97 -7.27 1.23
N GLY A 4 30.62 -8.51 1.59
CA GLY A 4 31.43 -9.41 2.41
C GLY A 4 30.82 -10.81 2.46
N TRP A 5 31.65 -11.83 2.70
CA TRP A 5 31.18 -13.21 2.85
C TRP A 5 30.33 -13.32 4.13
N ARG A 6 29.06 -13.70 3.99
CA ARG A 6 28.19 -14.05 5.13
C ARG A 6 27.77 -15.50 5.04
N ILE A 7 28.17 -16.28 6.05
CA ILE A 7 27.72 -17.66 6.23
C ILE A 7 26.33 -17.58 6.87
N VAL A 8 25.32 -18.09 6.18
CA VAL A 8 23.95 -18.20 6.67
C VAL A 8 23.78 -19.59 7.26
N VAL A 9 23.46 -19.71 8.55
CA VAL A 9 23.15 -20.99 9.19
C VAL A 9 21.68 -21.33 8.91
N PRO A 10 21.37 -22.32 8.06
CA PRO A 10 20.01 -22.53 7.52
C PRO A 10 18.95 -22.95 8.55
N ILE A 11 19.35 -23.25 9.80
CA ILE A 11 18.44 -23.61 10.90
C ILE A 11 17.94 -22.37 11.66
N PHE A 12 18.74 -21.29 11.76
CA PHE A 12 18.42 -20.10 12.57
C PHE A 12 18.30 -18.82 11.75
N GLN A 13 18.82 -18.80 10.52
CA GLN A 13 18.90 -17.61 9.70
C GLN A 13 18.23 -17.85 8.35
N SER A 14 17.28 -16.98 8.00
CA SER A 14 16.68 -16.90 6.67
C SER A 14 17.24 -15.68 5.93
N TYR A 15 17.43 -15.83 4.61
CA TYR A 15 17.84 -14.74 3.75
C TYR A 15 16.68 -14.35 2.84
N GLN A 16 16.24 -13.10 2.91
CA GLN A 16 15.16 -12.58 2.08
C GLN A 16 15.65 -11.37 1.29
N LYS A 17 15.58 -11.47 -0.04
CA LYS A 17 15.90 -10.34 -0.94
C LYS A 17 14.70 -9.40 -0.97
N VAL A 18 14.92 -8.14 -0.62
CA VAL A 18 13.92 -7.07 -0.75
C VAL A 18 14.31 -6.18 -1.91
N ASP A 19 13.35 -5.94 -2.80
CA ASP A 19 13.52 -5.00 -3.89
C ASP A 19 13.18 -3.58 -3.41
N MET A 20 14.13 -2.66 -3.60
CA MET A 20 14.06 -1.27 -3.14
C MET A 20 13.61 -0.31 -4.25
N ARG A 21 13.28 -0.82 -5.44
CA ARG A 21 12.79 0.00 -6.55
C ARG A 21 11.35 0.47 -6.29
N VAL A 22 10.95 1.53 -7.01
CA VAL A 22 9.55 1.97 -7.01
C VAL A 22 8.70 0.88 -7.65
N LYS A 23 7.62 0.49 -6.96
CA LYS A 23 6.63 -0.47 -7.46
C LYS A 23 5.27 0.21 -7.49
N ALA A 24 4.54 -0.05 -8.58
CA ALA A 24 3.13 0.24 -8.69
C ALA A 24 2.35 -0.98 -8.20
N VAL A 25 1.34 -0.74 -7.36
CA VAL A 25 0.46 -1.78 -6.85
C VAL A 25 -0.98 -1.30 -6.96
N ASP A 26 -1.81 -2.14 -7.56
CA ASP A 26 -3.24 -1.89 -7.67
C ASP A 26 -3.93 -2.17 -6.33
N VAL A 27 -4.72 -1.22 -5.89
CA VAL A 27 -5.60 -1.38 -4.74
C VAL A 27 -6.92 -1.94 -5.25
N PRO A 28 -7.45 -3.04 -4.66
CA PRO A 28 -8.68 -3.65 -5.14
C PRO A 28 -9.85 -2.67 -5.05
N ASP A 29 -10.75 -2.75 -6.04
CA ASP A 29 -11.93 -1.90 -6.16
C ASP A 29 -12.75 -1.89 -4.86
N GLN A 30 -13.12 -0.70 -4.39
CA GLN A 30 -13.90 -0.51 -3.18
C GLN A 30 -15.26 0.11 -3.51
N ASN A 31 -16.32 -0.53 -3.02
CA ASN A 31 -17.65 0.06 -3.00
C ASN A 31 -17.81 0.91 -1.73
N ALA A 32 -18.02 2.21 -1.91
CA ALA A 32 -18.20 3.16 -0.83
C ALA A 32 -19.45 4.02 -1.07
N ILE A 33 -19.95 4.63 0.02
CA ILE A 33 -21.07 5.54 -0.02
C ILE A 33 -20.54 6.91 0.37
N THR A 34 -20.80 7.91 -0.47
CA THR A 34 -20.40 9.30 -0.25
C THR A 34 -21.25 9.98 0.81
N ARG A 35 -20.83 11.17 1.26
CA ARG A 35 -21.56 11.95 2.27
C ARG A 35 -23.00 12.29 1.86
N ASP A 36 -23.23 12.45 0.57
CA ASP A 36 -24.54 12.73 -0.05
C ASP A 36 -25.32 11.44 -0.42
N ASN A 37 -24.94 10.30 0.16
CA ASN A 37 -25.65 9.03 0.04
C ASN A 37 -25.70 8.45 -1.39
N VAL A 38 -24.63 8.68 -2.16
CA VAL A 38 -24.45 8.08 -3.49
C VAL A 38 -23.48 6.91 -3.37
N SER A 39 -23.83 5.77 -3.97
CA SER A 39 -22.94 4.62 -4.04
C SER A 39 -21.98 4.76 -5.22
N VAL A 40 -20.68 4.66 -4.94
CA VAL A 40 -19.61 4.76 -5.92
C VAL A 40 -18.65 3.58 -5.80
N ALA A 41 -18.10 3.14 -6.94
CA ALA A 41 -17.00 2.18 -7.00
C ALA A 41 -15.72 2.95 -7.34
N VAL A 42 -14.72 2.86 -6.46
CA VAL A 42 -13.43 3.56 -6.62
C VAL A 42 -12.29 2.57 -6.71
N ASN A 43 -11.34 2.86 -7.58
CA ASN A 43 -10.10 2.11 -7.75
C ASN A 43 -8.90 3.07 -7.67
N ALA A 44 -7.74 2.56 -7.26
CA ALA A 44 -6.53 3.37 -7.17
C ALA A 44 -5.27 2.54 -7.38
N VAL A 45 -4.21 3.21 -7.83
CA VAL A 45 -2.86 2.64 -7.97
C VAL A 45 -1.93 3.38 -7.03
N ILE A 46 -1.24 2.65 -6.16
CA ILE A 46 -0.25 3.21 -5.23
C ILE A 46 1.17 2.98 -5.75
N TYR A 47 1.99 4.02 -5.67
CA TYR A 47 3.42 3.93 -5.96
C TYR A 47 4.19 4.01 -4.65
N TYR A 48 4.93 2.95 -4.32
CA TYR A 48 5.78 2.94 -3.12
C TYR A 48 7.19 2.45 -3.44
N LYS A 49 8.15 2.84 -2.60
CA LYS A 49 9.50 2.29 -2.57
C LYS A 49 9.85 1.94 -1.13
N VAL A 50 10.50 0.80 -0.93
CA VAL A 50 10.99 0.43 0.38
C VAL A 50 12.16 1.34 0.74
N SER A 51 12.10 2.01 1.88
CA SER A 51 13.16 2.91 2.37
C SER A 51 14.25 2.16 3.14
N SER A 52 13.86 1.14 3.91
CA SER A 52 14.77 0.23 4.62
C SER A 52 14.24 -1.20 4.58
N ALA A 53 15.06 -2.13 4.08
CA ALA A 53 14.71 -3.54 4.01
C ALA A 53 14.59 -4.21 5.39
N GLU A 54 15.36 -3.74 6.37
CA GLU A 54 15.32 -4.25 7.75
C GLU A 54 13.94 -4.00 8.37
N LYS A 55 13.45 -2.76 8.29
CA LYS A 55 12.13 -2.38 8.81
C LYS A 55 11.00 -3.08 8.07
N ALA A 56 11.11 -3.20 6.75
CA ALA A 56 10.07 -3.83 5.92
C ALA A 56 9.85 -5.31 6.22
N ILE A 57 10.87 -6.02 6.74
CA ILE A 57 10.76 -7.44 7.12
C ILE A 57 10.40 -7.59 8.60
N ILE A 58 10.93 -6.73 9.47
CA ILE A 58 10.83 -6.90 10.93
C ILE A 58 9.53 -6.30 11.49
N GLU A 59 9.07 -5.16 10.96
CA GLU A 59 7.91 -4.44 11.53
C GLU A 59 6.57 -5.05 11.11
N VAL A 60 6.49 -5.71 9.94
CA VAL A 60 5.23 -6.25 9.40
C VAL A 60 5.49 -7.57 8.66
N GLU A 61 4.73 -8.63 9.01
CA GLU A 61 4.84 -9.96 8.38
C GLU A 61 4.64 -9.92 6.86
N ASN A 62 3.65 -9.13 6.40
CA ASN A 62 3.42 -8.85 4.99
C ASN A 62 3.12 -7.36 4.79
N PHE A 63 4.17 -6.57 4.59
CA PHE A 63 4.05 -5.13 4.37
C PHE A 63 3.19 -4.79 3.15
N TYR A 64 3.19 -5.61 2.10
CA TYR A 64 2.36 -5.38 0.91
C TYR A 64 0.87 -5.43 1.29
N TYR A 65 0.45 -6.48 2.00
CA TYR A 65 -0.93 -6.64 2.44
C TYR A 65 -1.35 -5.53 3.43
N ALA A 66 -0.47 -5.15 4.35
CA ALA A 66 -0.75 -4.07 5.30
C ALA A 66 -0.93 -2.72 4.59
N VAL A 67 -0.05 -2.38 3.65
CA VAL A 67 -0.14 -1.14 2.86
C VAL A 67 -1.41 -1.14 2.01
N SER A 68 -1.76 -2.26 1.35
CA SER A 68 -2.99 -2.35 0.55
C SER A 68 -4.25 -2.22 1.39
N GLN A 69 -4.30 -2.78 2.60
CA GLN A 69 -5.45 -2.60 3.50
C GLN A 69 -5.54 -1.18 4.06
N TYR A 70 -4.38 -0.58 4.38
CA TYR A 70 -4.33 0.81 4.84
C TYR A 70 -4.85 1.74 3.74
N ALA A 71 -4.42 1.54 2.49
CA ALA A 71 -4.92 2.27 1.34
C ALA A 71 -6.45 2.11 1.17
N GLN A 72 -6.98 0.88 1.25
CA GLN A 72 -8.42 0.62 1.17
C GLN A 72 -9.21 1.36 2.26
N THR A 73 -8.73 1.28 3.50
CA THR A 73 -9.38 1.92 4.65
C THR A 73 -9.37 3.44 4.50
N THR A 74 -8.21 4.01 4.13
CA THR A 74 -8.08 5.45 3.91
C THR A 74 -8.96 5.93 2.76
N MET A 75 -8.99 5.21 1.62
CA MET A 75 -9.88 5.56 0.50
C MET A 75 -11.35 5.54 0.91
N ARG A 76 -11.78 4.48 1.63
CA ARG A 76 -13.15 4.36 2.11
C ARG A 76 -13.54 5.52 3.04
N ASN A 77 -12.64 5.93 3.93
CA ASN A 77 -12.89 7.04 4.85
C ASN A 77 -13.01 8.37 4.11
N ILE A 78 -12.07 8.67 3.19
CA ILE A 78 -12.09 9.91 2.41
C ILE A 78 -13.38 10.00 1.60
N VAL A 79 -13.75 8.94 0.87
CA VAL A 79 -14.98 8.91 0.06
C VAL A 79 -16.22 9.14 0.93
N GLY A 80 -16.25 8.65 2.15
CA GLY A 80 -17.37 8.87 3.08
C GLY A 80 -17.46 10.30 3.63
N GLU A 81 -16.37 11.07 3.60
CA GLU A 81 -16.31 12.45 4.11
C GLU A 81 -16.67 13.51 3.06
N VAL A 82 -16.52 13.19 1.77
CA VAL A 82 -16.76 14.11 0.64
C VAL A 82 -18.04 13.76 -0.14
N THR A 83 -18.52 14.69 -0.96
CA THR A 83 -19.65 14.47 -1.88
C THR A 83 -19.19 13.88 -3.22
N LEU A 84 -20.12 13.34 -4.03
CA LEU A 84 -19.80 12.87 -5.38
C LEU A 84 -19.18 13.95 -6.25
N ASP A 85 -19.71 15.18 -6.17
CA ASP A 85 -19.26 16.31 -6.99
C ASP A 85 -17.80 16.68 -6.68
N GLU A 86 -17.43 16.71 -5.40
CA GLU A 86 -16.05 16.95 -4.95
C GLU A 86 -15.09 15.85 -5.44
N LEU A 87 -15.52 14.58 -5.44
CA LEU A 87 -14.73 13.46 -5.95
C LEU A 87 -14.47 13.55 -7.45
N LEU A 88 -15.46 14.01 -8.22
CA LEU A 88 -15.33 14.17 -9.67
C LEU A 88 -14.46 15.38 -10.04
N ALA A 89 -14.66 16.51 -9.34
CA ALA A 89 -13.88 17.73 -9.55
C ALA A 89 -12.39 17.51 -9.28
N GLY A 90 -12.04 16.75 -8.22
CA GLY A 90 -10.64 16.43 -7.89
C GLY A 90 -9.94 15.51 -8.89
N ARG A 91 -10.64 14.95 -9.89
CA ARG A 91 -10.05 14.11 -10.95
C ARG A 91 -9.55 14.90 -12.16
N GLU A 92 -10.00 16.15 -12.33
CA GLU A 92 -9.68 16.96 -13.52
C GLU A 92 -8.36 17.75 -13.43
N ASP A 93 -7.59 17.58 -12.34
CA ASP A 93 -6.25 18.16 -12.13
C ASP A 93 -5.12 17.10 -12.10
#